data_AF-A0A7Y5QL95-F1
#
_entry.id   AF-A0A7Y5QL95-F1
#
_cell.length_a   1.000
_cell.length_b   1.000
_cell.length_c   1.000
_cell.angle_alpha   90.00
_cell.angle_beta   90.00
_cell.angle_gamma   90.00
#
_symmetry.space_group_name_H-M   'P 1'
#
loop_
_entity.id
_entity.type
_entity.pdbx_description
1 polymer ?
#
loop_
_entity_poly.entity_id
_entity_poly.type
_entity_poly.pdbx_seq_one_letter_code
_entity_poly.pdbx_strand_id
1 'polypeptide(L)'
;MTVLQKGLSRDLVVLFFPSPIGALRSIVARAVGPTPIVVIDETAKGQESLGAIGKFATAQTGRDKLSLACLGGFSAGCMRVRALCMAGAQAGAYLFIDGAHASNPPADSQIKYLRDLAAAARQRITTMVLSHTYIVTEPRFLSTAAVARLVTGWDLPMPESGGFNVRFDGNLFVYSAASGPNDGAAHSAQANVWLPVLLDGHVRPSLQPGYEPLTLPMRRSDVPGRVFTVDGWMDLEAEYLPRVVTAENGNAGMEALKAQAVAARTFVLRAMRDKPGLGTPAAPIPNSETFQVYAPGSAPAAAAAANATAWQVATYQNELILGSYVAGALWSEAGTPVPGTDPKGTERWVTYNARKWGDRVERTKLAAESKANRGCMSQNGARWMAGRGYDCLGILRTFYGADVELYDLRADAPWTAGAASPSAPAPGPDRGRADSGALVFLAGVGAAWWFWNGRSI
;
A
#
# COMPACT_ATOMS: atom_id res chain seq x y z
N MET A 1 10.75 22.74 -25.10
CA MET A 1 10.31 21.33 -25.15
C MET A 1 11.27 20.45 -25.94
N THR A 2 11.48 19.20 -25.50
CA THR A 2 12.28 18.16 -26.17
C THR A 2 11.60 16.80 -26.02
N VAL A 3 11.64 15.93 -27.05
CA VAL A 3 11.30 14.50 -26.88
C VAL A 3 12.52 13.78 -26.30
N LEU A 4 12.43 13.42 -25.02
CA LEU A 4 13.46 12.69 -24.30
C LEU A 4 13.50 11.21 -24.69
N GLN A 5 12.33 10.62 -24.95
CA GLN A 5 12.19 9.20 -25.31
C GLN A 5 11.04 9.06 -26.30
N LYS A 6 11.25 8.32 -27.40
CA LYS A 6 10.23 8.11 -28.44
C LYS A 6 9.23 7.00 -28.12
N GLY A 7 9.57 6.10 -27.20
CA GLY A 7 8.66 5.02 -26.77
C GLY A 7 8.25 4.04 -27.87
N LEU A 8 7.55 2.99 -27.44
CA LEU A 8 6.89 2.00 -28.30
C LEU A 8 5.36 2.07 -28.19
N SER A 9 4.81 2.66 -27.12
CA SER A 9 3.36 2.80 -26.92
C SER A 9 2.82 4.17 -27.35
N ARG A 10 1.51 4.35 -27.18
CA ARG A 10 0.80 5.62 -27.35
C ARG A 10 0.85 6.51 -26.11
N ASP A 11 1.45 6.04 -25.02
CA ASP A 11 1.40 6.71 -23.73
C ASP A 11 2.38 7.88 -23.71
N LEU A 12 1.85 9.07 -23.44
CA LEU A 12 2.58 10.31 -23.38
C LEU A 12 2.78 10.72 -21.93
N VAL A 13 4.04 10.84 -21.52
CA VAL A 13 4.47 11.43 -20.26
C VAL A 13 5.02 12.82 -20.54
N VAL A 14 4.44 13.85 -19.94
CA VAL A 14 4.88 15.24 -20.09
C VAL A 14 5.36 15.77 -18.75
N LEU A 15 6.62 16.22 -18.68
CA LEU A 15 7.24 16.73 -17.45
C LEU A 15 7.80 18.14 -17.65
N PHE A 16 7.55 19.02 -16.68
CA PHE A 16 8.00 20.42 -16.68
C PHE A 16 9.03 20.69 -15.58
N PHE A 17 10.10 21.39 -15.95
CA PHE A 17 11.21 21.73 -15.07
C PHE A 17 11.55 23.22 -15.16
N PRO A 18 12.05 23.83 -14.08
CA PRO A 18 12.39 25.25 -14.06
C PRO A 18 13.67 25.60 -14.85
N SER A 19 14.51 24.61 -15.12
CA SER A 19 15.83 24.76 -15.74
C SER A 19 16.25 23.46 -16.46
N PRO A 20 17.34 23.49 -17.26
CA PRO A 20 17.91 22.29 -17.86
C PRO A 20 18.25 21.23 -16.81
N ILE A 21 17.87 19.98 -17.07
CA ILE A 21 17.92 18.92 -16.06
C ILE A 21 19.13 17.98 -16.21
N GLY A 22 19.91 18.12 -17.28
CA GLY A 22 21.20 17.41 -17.46
C GLY A 22 21.10 15.90 -17.22
N ALA A 23 21.81 15.40 -16.20
CA ALA A 23 21.87 13.97 -15.86
C ALA A 23 20.49 13.35 -15.54
N LEU A 24 19.53 14.14 -15.04
CA LEU A 24 18.17 13.68 -14.73
C LEU A 24 17.43 13.14 -15.95
N ARG A 25 17.78 13.58 -17.17
CA ARG A 25 17.20 13.06 -18.42
C ARG A 25 17.27 11.53 -18.48
N SER A 26 18.46 10.98 -18.22
CA SER A 26 18.68 9.53 -18.24
C SER A 26 17.93 8.81 -17.11
N ILE A 27 17.76 9.46 -15.96
CA ILE A 27 17.11 8.91 -14.78
C ILE A 27 15.59 8.87 -14.98
N VAL A 28 15.00 9.95 -15.50
CA VAL A 28 13.58 10.03 -15.86
C VAL A 28 13.21 8.95 -16.87
N ALA A 29 13.98 8.83 -17.96
CA ALA A 29 13.74 7.81 -18.98
C ALA A 29 13.76 6.38 -18.39
N ARG A 30 14.72 6.09 -17.51
CA ARG A 30 14.81 4.81 -16.82
C ARG A 30 13.63 4.56 -15.87
N ALA A 31 13.23 5.59 -15.12
CA ALA A 31 12.17 5.50 -14.12
C ALA A 31 10.78 5.24 -14.73
N VAL A 32 10.50 5.76 -15.94
CA VAL A 32 9.23 5.47 -16.64
C VAL A 32 9.30 4.22 -17.52
N GLY A 33 10.49 3.65 -17.70
CA GLY A 33 10.74 2.52 -18.60
C GLY A 33 10.80 2.92 -20.08
N PRO A 34 11.12 1.99 -20.99
CA PRO A 34 11.36 2.28 -22.40
C PRO A 34 10.09 2.48 -23.25
N THR A 35 8.93 2.14 -22.69
CA THR A 35 7.66 2.05 -23.41
C THR A 35 7.00 3.40 -23.76
N PRO A 36 6.88 4.39 -22.84
CA PRO A 36 6.17 5.63 -23.14
C PRO A 36 6.98 6.59 -24.01
N ILE A 37 6.27 7.50 -24.68
CA ILE A 37 6.82 8.73 -25.22
C ILE A 37 7.01 9.71 -24.06
N VAL A 38 8.21 10.27 -23.91
CA VAL A 38 8.51 11.24 -22.85
C VAL A 38 8.85 12.57 -23.48
N VAL A 39 8.02 13.58 -23.20
CA VAL A 39 8.27 14.98 -23.53
C VAL A 39 8.66 15.70 -22.25
N ILE A 40 9.78 16.42 -22.31
CA ILE A 40 10.17 17.32 -21.23
C ILE A 40 10.18 18.76 -21.73
N ASP A 41 9.82 19.69 -20.86
CA ASP A 41 10.12 21.10 -21.05
C ASP A 41 10.97 21.61 -19.90
N GLU A 42 12.14 22.13 -20.25
CA GLU A 42 13.13 22.67 -19.32
C GLU A 42 12.94 24.19 -19.15
N THR A 43 11.69 24.65 -19.33
CA THR A 43 11.27 26.03 -19.11
C THR A 43 10.02 26.05 -18.23
N ALA A 44 10.01 26.89 -17.19
CA ALA A 44 8.79 27.14 -16.40
C ALA A 44 7.81 28.11 -17.09
N LYS A 45 8.15 28.63 -18.29
CA LYS A 45 7.49 29.78 -18.92
C LYS A 45 6.74 29.46 -20.21
N GLY A 46 6.74 28.21 -20.66
CA GLY A 46 6.03 27.77 -21.85
C GLY A 46 4.54 28.16 -21.85
N GLN A 47 3.99 28.37 -23.05
CA GLN A 47 2.59 28.76 -23.28
C GLN A 47 1.82 27.71 -24.11
N GLU A 48 2.48 26.64 -24.54
CA GLU A 48 1.97 25.63 -25.47
C GLU A 48 0.81 24.82 -24.89
N SER A 49 -0.37 24.89 -25.51
CA SER A 49 -1.51 24.06 -25.11
C SER A 49 -1.19 22.56 -25.18
N LEU A 50 -1.98 21.73 -24.49
CA LEU A 50 -1.81 20.28 -24.57
C LEU A 50 -1.88 19.75 -26.02
N GLY A 51 -2.72 20.35 -26.86
CA GLY A 51 -2.79 20.03 -28.28
C GLY A 51 -1.50 20.36 -29.05
N ALA A 52 -0.83 21.47 -28.71
CA ALA A 52 0.46 21.83 -29.29
C ALA A 52 1.57 20.84 -28.86
N ILE A 53 1.58 20.44 -27.58
CA ILE A 53 2.50 19.42 -27.05
C ILE A 53 2.27 18.08 -27.76
N GLY A 54 1.02 17.66 -27.95
CA GLY A 54 0.66 16.43 -28.67
C GLY A 54 1.10 16.47 -30.14
N LYS A 55 0.90 17.59 -30.84
CA LYS A 55 1.38 17.77 -32.23
C LYS A 55 2.90 17.71 -32.31
N PHE A 56 3.60 18.35 -31.37
CA PHE A 56 5.05 18.27 -31.26
C PHE A 56 5.53 16.83 -31.07
N ALA A 57 4.95 16.09 -30.12
CA ALA A 57 5.27 14.69 -29.87
C ALA A 57 5.00 13.82 -31.11
N THR A 58 3.87 14.03 -31.78
CA THR A 58 3.48 13.33 -33.01
C THR A 58 4.53 13.54 -34.11
N ALA A 59 4.93 14.80 -34.36
CA ALA A 59 5.91 15.14 -35.40
C ALA A 59 7.29 14.51 -35.14
N GLN A 60 7.68 14.37 -33.87
CA GLN A 60 9.00 13.84 -33.50
C GLN A 60 9.05 12.29 -33.45
N THR A 61 7.90 11.65 -33.27
CA THR A 61 7.79 10.20 -33.05
C THR A 61 7.09 9.44 -34.18
N GLY A 62 6.34 10.13 -35.02
CA GLY A 62 5.48 9.51 -36.04
C GLY A 62 4.25 8.80 -35.45
N ARG A 63 3.80 9.18 -34.25
CA ARG A 63 2.65 8.57 -33.55
C ARG A 63 1.48 9.54 -33.47
N ASP A 64 0.40 9.22 -34.16
CA ASP A 64 -0.73 10.11 -34.43
C ASP A 64 -1.88 9.99 -33.42
N LYS A 65 -1.90 8.95 -32.57
CA LYS A 65 -2.82 8.81 -31.44
C LYS A 65 -2.03 8.69 -30.15
N LEU A 66 -2.12 9.71 -29.31
CA LEU A 66 -1.44 9.77 -28.01
C LEU A 66 -2.46 9.75 -26.88
N SER A 67 -2.14 9.05 -25.79
CA SER A 67 -2.88 9.05 -24.53
C SER A 67 -2.04 9.79 -23.49
N LEU A 68 -2.55 10.87 -22.89
CA LEU A 68 -1.81 11.58 -21.84
C LEU A 68 -1.80 10.75 -20.56
N ALA A 69 -0.78 9.91 -20.41
CA ALA A 69 -0.67 9.02 -19.25
C ALA A 69 -0.23 9.79 -18.00
N CYS A 70 0.64 10.78 -18.15
CA CYS A 70 1.15 11.55 -17.01
C CYS A 70 1.41 13.01 -17.35
N LEU A 71 1.02 13.90 -16.44
CA LEU A 71 1.36 15.32 -16.43
C LEU A 71 2.07 15.68 -15.13
N GLY A 72 3.35 16.01 -15.19
CA GLY A 72 4.17 16.23 -14.01
C GLY A 72 4.98 17.53 -14.05
N GLY A 73 5.32 18.04 -12.88
CA GLY A 73 6.16 19.22 -12.74
C GLY A 73 7.03 19.15 -11.49
N PHE A 74 8.21 19.75 -11.58
CA PHE A 74 9.09 20.02 -10.42
C PHE A 74 9.19 21.53 -10.20
N SER A 75 9.09 21.97 -8.93
CA SER A 75 9.25 23.38 -8.56
C SER A 75 8.34 24.29 -9.41
N ALA A 76 8.86 25.38 -9.99
CA ALA A 76 8.10 26.27 -10.88
C ALA A 76 7.49 25.57 -12.11
N GLY A 77 7.99 24.39 -12.51
CA GLY A 77 7.34 23.56 -13.54
C GLY A 77 5.91 23.13 -13.18
N CYS A 78 5.59 23.03 -11.89
CA CYS A 78 4.22 22.77 -11.42
C CYS A 78 3.23 23.86 -11.84
N MET A 79 3.68 25.10 -12.06
CA MET A 79 2.84 26.17 -12.58
C MET A 79 2.34 25.86 -13.99
N ARG A 80 3.15 25.16 -14.79
CA ARG A 80 2.77 24.74 -16.14
C ARG A 80 1.74 23.61 -16.10
N VAL A 81 1.90 22.65 -15.20
CA VAL A 81 0.90 21.61 -14.93
C VAL A 81 -0.43 22.26 -14.56
N ARG A 82 -0.41 23.21 -13.61
CA ARG A 82 -1.58 23.98 -13.20
C ARG A 82 -2.27 24.67 -14.38
N ALA A 83 -1.52 25.40 -15.19
CA ALA A 83 -2.08 26.12 -16.34
C ALA A 83 -2.79 25.18 -17.32
N LEU A 84 -2.20 24.00 -17.58
CA LEU A 84 -2.80 22.98 -18.43
C LEU A 84 -4.06 22.37 -17.80
N CYS A 85 -4.04 22.04 -16.51
CA CYS A 85 -5.24 21.54 -15.81
C CYS A 85 -6.38 22.56 -15.81
N MET A 86 -6.07 23.84 -15.56
CA MET A 86 -7.06 24.92 -15.61
C MET A 86 -7.63 25.14 -17.03
N ALA A 87 -6.87 24.79 -18.07
CA ALA A 87 -7.32 24.77 -19.46
C ALA A 87 -8.05 23.45 -19.85
N GLY A 88 -8.33 22.57 -18.89
CA GLY A 88 -9.09 21.33 -19.09
C GLY A 88 -8.26 20.11 -19.48
N ALA A 89 -6.93 20.15 -19.34
CA ALA A 89 -6.10 18.97 -19.56
C ALA A 89 -6.46 17.85 -18.57
N GLN A 90 -6.61 16.63 -19.09
CA GLN A 90 -6.83 15.43 -18.30
C GLN A 90 -5.71 14.41 -18.57
N ALA A 91 -5.08 13.92 -17.49
CA ALA A 91 -4.05 12.87 -17.51
C ALA A 91 -4.45 11.70 -16.59
N GLY A 92 -3.89 10.52 -16.85
CA GLY A 92 -4.05 9.36 -15.95
C GLY A 92 -3.31 9.50 -14.61
N ALA A 93 -2.24 10.29 -14.58
CA ALA A 93 -1.47 10.61 -13.39
C ALA A 93 -1.02 12.08 -13.38
N TYR A 94 -1.01 12.69 -12.18
CA TYR A 94 -0.48 14.03 -11.93
C TYR A 94 0.62 14.00 -10.89
N LEU A 95 1.76 14.61 -11.20
CA LEU A 95 2.90 14.70 -10.28
C LEU A 95 3.21 16.17 -10.00
N PHE A 96 3.11 16.58 -8.74
CA PHE A 96 3.53 17.89 -8.29
C PHE A 96 4.67 17.72 -7.28
N ILE A 97 5.88 17.99 -7.75
CA ILE A 97 7.10 17.68 -6.99
C ILE A 97 7.65 18.98 -6.45
N ASP A 98 7.37 19.23 -5.17
CA ASP A 98 7.80 20.39 -4.40
C ASP A 98 7.66 21.72 -5.15
N GLY A 99 6.47 21.98 -5.68
CA GLY A 99 6.17 23.19 -6.45
C GLY A 99 4.70 23.58 -6.50
N ALA A 100 3.83 22.89 -5.75
CA ALA A 100 2.45 23.29 -5.61
C ALA A 100 2.37 24.56 -4.75
N HIS A 101 2.32 25.73 -5.41
CA HIS A 101 2.26 27.03 -4.75
C HIS A 101 0.88 27.69 -4.91
N ALA A 102 0.54 28.50 -3.91
CA ALA A 102 -0.59 29.41 -3.93
C ALA A 102 -0.17 30.72 -3.26
N SER A 103 -0.87 31.82 -3.57
CA SER A 103 -0.67 33.09 -2.87
C SER A 103 -1.02 32.95 -1.39
N ASN A 104 -0.62 33.93 -0.58
CA ASN A 104 -1.02 34.02 0.81
C ASN A 104 -1.77 35.36 1.04
N PRO A 105 -3.11 35.36 1.18
CA PRO A 105 -4.00 34.19 1.16
C PRO A 105 -4.15 33.56 -0.25
N PRO A 106 -4.50 32.26 -0.33
CA PRO A 106 -4.62 31.57 -1.61
C PRO A 106 -5.91 31.99 -2.31
N ALA A 107 -5.82 32.28 -3.61
CA ALA A 107 -7.02 32.46 -4.42
C ALA A 107 -7.70 31.09 -4.65
N ASP A 108 -9.02 31.04 -4.64
CA ASP A 108 -9.77 29.78 -4.77
C ASP A 108 -9.37 28.97 -6.00
N SER A 109 -9.16 29.64 -7.14
CA SER A 109 -8.73 28.99 -8.38
C SER A 109 -7.35 28.31 -8.28
N GLN A 110 -6.50 28.73 -7.35
CA GLN A 110 -5.17 28.12 -7.11
C GLN A 110 -5.27 26.81 -6.34
N ILE A 111 -6.33 26.62 -5.54
CA ILE A 111 -6.50 25.45 -4.67
C ILE A 111 -7.55 24.50 -5.21
N LYS A 112 -8.63 25.03 -5.81
CA LYS A 112 -9.77 24.25 -6.27
C LYS A 112 -9.36 23.14 -7.22
N TYR A 113 -8.54 23.42 -8.25
CA TYR A 113 -8.14 22.38 -9.20
C TYR A 113 -7.34 21.24 -8.53
N LEU A 114 -6.49 21.56 -7.54
CA LEU A 114 -5.78 20.54 -6.78
C LEU A 114 -6.72 19.73 -5.89
N ARG A 115 -7.74 20.37 -5.27
CA ARG A 115 -8.77 19.66 -4.50
C ARG A 115 -9.61 18.75 -5.38
N ASP A 116 -9.98 19.22 -6.58
CA ASP A 116 -10.73 18.42 -7.55
C ASP A 116 -9.90 17.20 -7.99
N LEU A 117 -8.60 17.39 -8.27
CA LEU A 117 -7.67 16.29 -8.56
C LEU A 117 -7.49 15.34 -7.38
N ALA A 118 -7.37 15.87 -6.16
CA ALA A 118 -7.24 15.06 -4.94
C ALA A 118 -8.51 14.23 -4.68
N ALA A 119 -9.69 14.80 -4.90
CA ALA A 119 -10.97 14.10 -4.81
C ALA A 119 -11.08 13.00 -5.88
N ALA A 120 -10.73 13.30 -7.13
CA ALA A 120 -10.70 12.32 -8.22
C ALA A 120 -9.70 11.19 -7.92
N ALA A 121 -8.56 11.51 -7.32
CA ALA A 121 -7.55 10.54 -6.92
C ALA A 121 -8.00 9.65 -5.77
N ARG A 122 -8.68 10.19 -4.76
CA ARG A 122 -9.34 9.39 -3.72
C ARG A 122 -10.38 8.42 -4.29
N GLN A 123 -11.12 8.88 -5.29
CA GLN A 123 -12.08 8.07 -6.05
C GLN A 123 -11.42 7.17 -7.11
N ARG A 124 -10.08 7.15 -7.18
CA ARG A 124 -9.29 6.32 -8.11
C ARG A 124 -9.55 6.57 -9.60
N ILE A 125 -10.10 7.74 -9.94
CA ILE A 125 -10.32 8.19 -11.32
C ILE A 125 -8.99 8.57 -11.99
N THR A 126 -8.04 9.06 -11.20
CA THR A 126 -6.68 9.43 -11.61
C THR A 126 -5.71 9.06 -10.50
N THR A 127 -4.41 9.07 -10.78
CA THR A 127 -3.38 9.12 -9.74
C THR A 127 -2.94 10.56 -9.50
N MET A 128 -2.77 10.95 -8.25
CA MET A 128 -2.20 12.25 -7.87
C MET A 128 -1.09 12.04 -6.85
N VAL A 129 0.11 12.49 -7.17
CA VAL A 129 1.26 12.46 -6.27
C VAL A 129 1.69 13.89 -6.01
N LEU A 130 1.65 14.27 -4.73
CA LEU A 130 2.22 15.50 -4.21
C LEU A 130 3.50 15.13 -3.46
N SER A 131 4.60 15.82 -3.72
CA SER A 131 5.71 15.85 -2.77
C SER A 131 5.95 17.28 -2.31
N HIS A 132 6.41 17.43 -1.07
CA HIS A 132 6.72 18.73 -0.53
C HIS A 132 7.85 18.66 0.48
N THR A 133 8.52 19.80 0.62
CA THR A 133 9.37 20.13 1.75
C THR A 133 8.61 21.06 2.70
N TYR A 134 9.25 21.50 3.78
CA TYR A 134 8.74 22.49 4.72
C TYR A 134 9.51 23.81 4.63
N ILE A 135 10.15 24.04 3.48
CA ILE A 135 10.82 25.28 3.15
C ILE A 135 9.79 26.41 3.21
N VAL A 136 10.18 27.49 3.88
CA VAL A 136 9.39 28.70 3.97
C VAL A 136 9.63 29.47 2.67
N THR A 137 8.59 29.55 1.84
CA THR A 137 8.61 30.39 0.65
C THR A 137 8.53 31.87 1.03
N GLU A 138 8.80 32.76 0.08
CA GLU A 138 8.60 34.20 0.26
C GLU A 138 7.23 34.51 0.92
N PRO A 139 7.11 35.56 1.75
CA PRO A 139 5.90 35.85 2.52
C PRO A 139 4.59 35.93 1.72
N ARG A 140 4.71 36.18 0.40
CA ARG A 140 3.60 36.29 -0.55
C ARG A 140 3.00 34.94 -0.97
N PHE A 141 3.70 33.83 -0.72
CA PHE A 141 3.29 32.49 -1.12
C PHE A 141 3.21 31.55 0.08
N LEU A 142 2.23 30.65 0.04
CA LEU A 142 2.19 29.52 0.96
C LEU A 142 3.31 28.51 0.62
N SER A 143 3.86 27.89 1.66
CA SER A 143 4.77 26.76 1.47
C SER A 143 4.05 25.59 0.78
N THR A 144 4.82 24.75 0.09
CA THR A 144 4.28 23.56 -0.59
C THR A 144 3.60 22.61 0.42
N ALA A 145 4.14 22.51 1.64
CA ALA A 145 3.48 21.83 2.75
C ALA A 145 2.10 22.43 3.10
N ALA A 146 2.00 23.77 3.23
CA ALA A 146 0.74 24.42 3.55
C ALA A 146 -0.31 24.23 2.44
N VAL A 147 0.10 24.29 1.17
CA VAL A 147 -0.77 23.96 0.04
C VAL A 147 -1.23 22.50 0.09
N ALA A 148 -0.32 21.55 0.34
CA ALA A 148 -0.67 20.14 0.48
C ALA A 148 -1.69 19.91 1.61
N ARG A 149 -1.56 20.59 2.75
CA ARG A 149 -2.55 20.55 3.84
C ARG A 149 -3.91 21.09 3.39
N LEU A 150 -3.95 22.24 2.71
CA LEU A 150 -5.21 22.84 2.23
C LEU A 150 -5.92 22.00 1.16
N VAL A 151 -5.17 21.27 0.35
CA VAL A 151 -5.67 20.41 -0.72
C VAL A 151 -6.19 19.09 -0.15
N THR A 152 -5.46 18.50 0.79
CA THR A 152 -5.78 17.16 1.32
C THR A 152 -6.62 17.17 2.58
N GLY A 153 -6.56 18.22 3.39
CA GLY A 153 -7.13 18.25 4.74
C GLY A 153 -6.30 17.48 5.78
N TRP A 154 -5.08 17.06 5.44
CA TRP A 154 -4.19 16.32 6.35
C TRP A 154 -3.25 17.25 7.12
N ASP A 155 -2.93 16.93 8.37
CA ASP A 155 -2.01 17.72 9.20
C ASP A 155 -0.55 17.72 8.72
N LEU A 156 -0.12 16.65 8.04
CA LEU A 156 1.23 16.49 7.46
C LEU A 156 2.35 17.00 8.39
N PRO A 157 2.60 16.34 9.54
CA PRO A 157 3.64 16.74 10.47
C PRO A 157 5.03 16.55 9.86
N MET A 158 5.96 17.45 10.19
CA MET A 158 7.36 17.36 9.78
C MET A 158 7.94 16.00 10.21
N PRO A 159 8.54 15.22 9.30
CA PRO A 159 9.26 14.01 9.65
C PRO A 159 10.51 14.32 10.49
N GLU A 160 11.08 13.28 11.13
CA GLU A 160 12.40 13.40 11.76
C GLU A 160 13.48 13.80 10.76
N SER A 161 14.56 14.43 11.23
CA SER A 161 15.65 14.92 10.37
C SER A 161 16.18 13.83 9.43
N GLY A 162 16.28 14.14 8.13
CA GLY A 162 16.67 13.17 7.09
C GLY A 162 15.62 12.13 6.74
N GLY A 163 14.48 12.13 7.43
CA GLY A 163 13.35 11.24 7.20
C GLY A 163 12.34 11.77 6.20
N PHE A 164 11.34 10.94 5.92
CA PHE A 164 10.17 11.29 5.13
C PHE A 164 8.94 10.56 5.66
N ASN A 165 7.77 11.14 5.43
CA ASN A 165 6.48 10.53 5.68
C ASN A 165 5.72 10.39 4.37
N VAL A 166 4.96 9.30 4.22
CA VAL A 166 4.03 9.14 3.12
C VAL A 166 2.64 8.98 3.71
N ARG A 167 1.71 9.83 3.26
CA ARG A 167 0.27 9.62 3.46
C ARG A 167 -0.38 9.38 2.12
N PHE A 168 -1.42 8.56 2.09
CA PHE A 168 -2.20 8.35 0.89
C PHE A 168 -3.65 8.01 1.24
N ASP A 169 -4.53 8.14 0.25
CA ASP A 169 -5.96 7.79 0.31
C ASP A 169 -6.47 7.57 -1.12
N GLY A 170 -6.90 6.36 -1.43
CA GLY A 170 -7.10 5.94 -2.82
C GLY A 170 -5.80 6.05 -3.63
N ASN A 171 -5.85 6.76 -4.76
CA ASN A 171 -4.67 7.06 -5.58
C ASN A 171 -4.10 8.47 -5.34
N LEU A 172 -4.45 9.11 -4.21
CA LEU A 172 -3.84 10.35 -3.75
C LEU A 172 -2.67 10.01 -2.84
N PHE A 173 -1.44 10.42 -3.19
CA PHE A 173 -0.23 10.20 -2.41
C PHE A 173 0.41 11.55 -2.06
N VAL A 174 0.84 11.72 -0.82
CA VAL A 174 1.58 12.89 -0.32
C VAL A 174 2.87 12.44 0.35
N TYR A 175 4.00 12.85 -0.22
CA TYR A 175 5.34 12.63 0.30
C TYR A 175 5.83 13.90 1.01
N SER A 176 6.00 13.82 2.32
CA SER A 176 6.54 14.90 3.16
C SER A 176 7.99 14.59 3.45
N ALA A 177 8.93 15.39 2.94
CA ALA A 177 10.34 15.25 3.28
C ALA A 177 10.73 16.22 4.40
N ALA A 178 11.52 15.74 5.38
CA ALA A 178 12.07 16.62 6.40
C ALA A 178 12.99 17.66 5.75
N SER A 179 12.85 18.92 6.17
CA SER A 179 13.68 20.01 5.67
C SER A 179 13.73 21.15 6.68
N GLY A 180 14.84 21.91 6.66
CA GLY A 180 14.88 23.22 7.30
C GLY A 180 14.03 24.26 6.54
N PRO A 181 13.82 25.45 7.13
CA PRO A 181 13.05 26.53 6.50
C PRO A 181 13.69 27.09 5.22
N ASN A 182 15.01 26.95 5.04
CA ASN A 182 15.77 27.43 3.88
C ASN A 182 16.66 26.32 3.29
N ASP A 183 16.09 25.13 3.10
CA ASP A 183 16.85 23.92 2.76
C ASP A 183 16.84 23.61 1.26
N GLY A 184 17.70 24.32 0.52
CA GLY A 184 17.84 24.11 -0.93
C GLY A 184 18.28 22.69 -1.32
N ALA A 185 18.96 21.97 -0.41
CA ALA A 185 19.37 20.59 -0.64
C ALA A 185 18.16 19.64 -0.59
N ALA A 186 17.28 19.80 0.40
CA ALA A 186 16.02 19.06 0.45
C ALA A 186 15.15 19.34 -0.79
N HIS A 187 15.05 20.60 -1.23
CA HIS A 187 14.35 20.96 -2.47
C HIS A 187 14.95 20.24 -3.69
N SER A 188 16.28 20.29 -3.82
CA SER A 188 16.99 19.64 -4.94
C SER A 188 16.86 18.11 -4.90
N ALA A 189 16.81 17.51 -3.71
CA ALA A 189 16.59 16.08 -3.54
C ALA A 189 15.21 15.63 -4.05
N GLN A 190 14.20 16.52 -4.06
CA GLN A 190 12.89 16.21 -4.64
C GLN A 190 12.99 15.88 -6.13
N ALA A 191 13.83 16.59 -6.88
CA ALA A 191 14.10 16.27 -8.28
C ALA A 191 15.09 15.11 -8.45
N ASN A 192 16.19 15.11 -7.69
CA ASN A 192 17.30 14.18 -7.92
C ASN A 192 17.09 12.78 -7.35
N VAL A 193 16.30 12.67 -6.29
CA VAL A 193 16.08 11.42 -5.55
C VAL A 193 14.63 10.99 -5.63
N TRP A 194 13.69 11.90 -5.39
CA TRP A 194 12.28 11.53 -5.26
C TRP A 194 11.58 11.38 -6.60
N LEU A 195 11.73 12.31 -7.55
CA LEU A 195 11.09 12.22 -8.87
C LEU A 195 11.25 10.82 -9.53
N PRO A 196 12.45 10.21 -9.59
CA PRO A 196 12.60 8.86 -10.14
C PRO A 196 11.79 7.80 -9.38
N VAL A 197 11.80 7.85 -8.05
CA VAL A 197 11.05 6.93 -7.19
C VAL A 197 9.55 7.11 -7.39
N LEU A 198 9.08 8.35 -7.53
CA LEU A 198 7.66 8.66 -7.73
C LEU A 198 7.19 8.25 -9.12
N LEU A 199 8.00 8.48 -10.15
CA LEU A 199 7.71 8.01 -11.51
C LEU A 199 7.65 6.49 -11.57
N ASP A 200 8.65 5.80 -11.02
CA ASP A 200 8.71 4.34 -11.03
C ASP A 200 7.60 3.70 -10.18
N GLY A 201 7.28 4.28 -9.03
CA GLY A 201 6.27 3.76 -8.11
C GLY A 201 4.82 4.02 -8.52
N HIS A 202 4.54 5.16 -9.16
CA HIS A 202 3.15 5.63 -9.38
C HIS A 202 2.76 5.80 -10.84
N VAL A 203 3.72 6.06 -11.73
CA VAL A 203 3.44 6.28 -13.15
C VAL A 203 3.73 5.02 -13.94
N ARG A 204 4.97 4.49 -13.83
CA ARG A 204 5.44 3.34 -14.61
C ARG A 204 4.51 2.13 -14.55
N PRO A 205 3.86 1.76 -13.42
CA PRO A 205 2.96 0.62 -13.40
C PRO A 205 1.86 0.75 -14.45
N SER A 206 1.27 1.94 -14.59
CA SER A 206 0.22 2.24 -15.57
C SER A 206 0.67 2.23 -17.03
N LEU A 207 1.98 2.20 -17.30
CA LEU A 207 2.55 2.25 -18.65
C LEU A 207 2.95 0.86 -19.18
N GLN A 208 2.85 -0.19 -18.36
CA GLN A 208 3.28 -1.52 -18.74
C GLN A 208 2.18 -2.24 -19.55
N PRO A 209 2.52 -2.91 -20.66
CA PRO A 209 1.57 -3.76 -21.39
C PRO A 209 0.98 -4.82 -20.46
N GLY A 210 -0.35 -4.96 -20.45
CA GLY A 210 -1.05 -5.88 -19.54
C GLY A 210 -1.28 -5.30 -18.13
N TYR A 211 -0.97 -4.01 -17.89
CA TYR A 211 -1.55 -3.29 -16.78
C TYR A 211 -3.06 -3.11 -17.03
N GLU A 212 -3.85 -4.08 -16.58
CA GLU A 212 -5.24 -3.84 -16.25
C GLU A 212 -5.23 -2.79 -15.12
N PRO A 213 -5.96 -1.66 -15.25
CA PRO A 213 -6.11 -0.74 -14.14
C PRO A 213 -6.60 -1.55 -12.95
N LEU A 214 -5.80 -1.57 -11.88
CA LEU A 214 -6.00 -2.36 -10.66
C LEU A 214 -7.48 -2.65 -10.45
N THR A 215 -7.92 -3.84 -10.88
CA THR A 215 -9.27 -4.33 -10.57
C THR A 215 -9.37 -4.26 -9.06
N LEU A 216 -10.33 -3.46 -8.58
CA LEU A 216 -10.59 -3.26 -7.16
C LEU A 216 -10.44 -4.59 -6.43
N PRO A 217 -9.59 -4.69 -5.39
CA PRO A 217 -9.36 -5.95 -4.73
C PRO A 217 -10.65 -6.32 -4.03
N MET A 218 -11.38 -7.31 -4.56
CA MET A 218 -12.57 -7.91 -3.95
C MET A 218 -13.43 -6.94 -3.13
N ARG A 219 -14.52 -6.44 -3.69
CA ARG A 219 -15.50 -5.71 -2.87
C ARG A 219 -16.06 -6.66 -1.82
N ARG A 220 -16.64 -6.13 -0.72
CA ARG A 220 -17.37 -6.98 0.25
C ARG A 220 -18.41 -7.89 -0.42
N SER A 221 -19.05 -7.43 -1.50
CA SER A 221 -20.00 -8.22 -2.30
C SER A 221 -19.40 -9.49 -2.90
N ASP A 222 -18.09 -9.50 -3.14
CA ASP A 222 -17.37 -10.59 -3.81
C ASP A 222 -16.86 -11.61 -2.79
N VAL A 223 -16.96 -11.28 -1.49
CA VAL A 223 -16.49 -12.12 -0.39
C VAL A 223 -17.68 -12.92 0.16
N PRO A 224 -17.61 -14.26 0.22
CA PRO A 224 -18.69 -15.04 0.77
C PRO A 224 -18.78 -14.83 2.29
N GLY A 225 -20.01 -14.75 2.82
CA GLY A 225 -20.23 -14.70 4.27
C GLY A 225 -19.94 -16.02 4.98
N ARG A 226 -19.97 -17.13 4.24
CA ARG A 226 -19.66 -18.48 4.74
C ARG A 226 -18.72 -19.20 3.80
N VAL A 227 -17.89 -20.07 4.37
CA VAL A 227 -16.98 -20.94 3.62
C VAL A 227 -17.21 -22.40 4.01
N PHE A 228 -17.09 -23.30 3.04
CA PHE A 228 -17.12 -24.74 3.29
C PHE A 228 -15.71 -25.24 3.61
N THR A 229 -15.51 -25.72 4.83
CA THR A 229 -14.26 -26.36 5.27
C THR A 229 -14.43 -27.88 5.27
N VAL A 230 -13.34 -28.61 5.55
CA VAL A 230 -13.40 -30.07 5.75
C VAL A 230 -14.32 -30.49 6.91
N ASP A 231 -14.67 -29.59 7.81
CA ASP A 231 -15.60 -29.82 8.93
C ASP A 231 -17.01 -29.22 8.67
N GLY A 232 -17.28 -28.78 7.44
CA GLY A 232 -18.57 -28.26 7.01
C GLY A 232 -18.63 -26.75 6.85
N TRP A 233 -19.85 -26.20 6.78
CA TRP A 233 -20.05 -24.77 6.55
C TRP A 233 -19.78 -23.94 7.80
N MET A 234 -18.89 -22.95 7.69
CA MET A 234 -18.58 -21.99 8.74
C MET A 234 -18.85 -20.56 8.28
N ASP A 235 -19.35 -19.71 9.18
CA ASP A 235 -19.30 -18.25 8.96
C ASP A 235 -17.83 -17.79 8.91
N LEU A 236 -17.47 -17.00 7.90
CA LEU A 236 -16.09 -16.60 7.68
C LEU A 236 -15.55 -15.76 8.85
N GLU A 237 -16.34 -14.80 9.34
CA GLU A 237 -15.91 -13.83 10.37
C GLU A 237 -16.25 -14.30 11.78
N ALA A 238 -17.40 -14.93 11.97
CA ALA A 238 -17.90 -15.32 13.28
C ALA A 238 -17.38 -16.69 13.74
N GLU A 239 -16.96 -17.57 12.82
CA GLU A 239 -16.56 -18.94 13.15
C GLU A 239 -15.16 -19.29 12.64
N TYR A 240 -14.93 -19.24 11.33
CA TYR A 240 -13.68 -19.70 10.72
C TYR A 240 -12.48 -18.90 11.22
N LEU A 241 -12.48 -17.57 11.06
CA LEU A 241 -11.34 -16.74 11.44
C LEU A 241 -11.03 -16.76 12.94
N PRO A 242 -12.00 -16.65 13.87
CA PRO A 242 -11.73 -16.81 15.30
C PRO A 242 -11.10 -18.16 15.65
N ARG A 243 -11.49 -19.25 14.97
CA ARG A 243 -10.92 -20.59 15.18
C ARG A 243 -9.50 -20.70 14.63
N VAL A 244 -9.21 -20.08 13.48
CA VAL A 244 -7.83 -19.95 12.96
C VAL A 244 -6.97 -19.19 13.96
N VAL A 245 -7.40 -18.00 14.39
CA VAL A 245 -6.64 -17.17 15.34
C VAL A 245 -6.41 -17.90 16.67
N THR A 246 -7.39 -18.68 17.12
CA THR A 246 -7.27 -19.50 18.35
C THR A 246 -6.18 -20.56 18.21
N ALA A 247 -6.17 -21.31 17.10
CA ALA A 247 -5.17 -22.35 16.86
C ALA A 247 -3.76 -21.79 16.65
N GLU A 248 -3.66 -20.69 15.91
CA GLU A 248 -2.39 -20.15 15.43
C GLU A 248 -1.67 -19.28 16.46
N ASN A 249 -2.40 -18.44 17.20
CA ASN A 249 -1.78 -17.46 18.11
C ASN A 249 -2.61 -17.17 19.37
N GLY A 250 -3.49 -18.09 19.79
CA GLY A 250 -4.55 -17.83 20.78
C GLY A 250 -4.11 -17.29 22.15
N ASN A 251 -2.83 -17.38 22.51
CA ASN A 251 -2.27 -16.88 23.78
C ASN A 251 -1.54 -15.54 23.64
N ALA A 252 -1.62 -14.86 22.50
CA ALA A 252 -0.97 -13.57 22.29
C ALA A 252 -1.81 -12.37 22.75
N GLY A 253 -1.17 -11.21 22.85
CA GLY A 253 -1.85 -9.95 23.15
C GLY A 253 -2.76 -9.50 22.00
N MET A 254 -3.74 -8.63 22.30
CA MET A 254 -4.80 -8.21 21.39
C MET A 254 -4.29 -7.77 20.01
N GLU A 255 -3.27 -6.91 19.94
CA GLU A 255 -2.75 -6.41 18.65
C GLU A 255 -2.11 -7.51 17.80
N ALA A 256 -1.48 -8.51 18.41
CA ALA A 256 -0.95 -9.68 17.70
C ALA A 256 -2.08 -10.59 17.20
N LEU A 257 -3.15 -10.77 17.98
CA LEU A 257 -4.35 -11.50 17.54
C LEU A 257 -5.05 -10.79 16.38
N LYS A 258 -5.11 -9.45 16.39
CA LYS A 258 -5.63 -8.64 15.29
C LYS A 258 -4.80 -8.81 14.02
N ALA A 259 -3.47 -8.73 14.14
CA ALA A 259 -2.56 -8.96 13.01
C ALA A 259 -2.72 -10.38 12.45
N GLN A 260 -2.86 -11.39 13.33
CA GLN A 260 -3.14 -12.77 12.93
C GLN A 260 -4.48 -12.89 12.18
N ALA A 261 -5.54 -12.24 12.67
CA ALA A 261 -6.85 -12.25 12.02
C ALA A 261 -6.80 -11.64 10.61
N VAL A 262 -6.14 -10.49 10.45
CA VAL A 262 -5.96 -9.85 9.14
C VAL A 262 -5.15 -10.73 8.19
N ALA A 263 -4.01 -11.26 8.64
CA ALA A 263 -3.17 -12.13 7.81
C ALA A 263 -3.94 -13.38 7.38
N ALA A 264 -4.66 -14.02 8.32
CA ALA A 264 -5.46 -15.20 8.05
C ALA A 264 -6.61 -14.93 7.06
N ARG A 265 -7.32 -13.81 7.22
CA ARG A 265 -8.38 -13.38 6.29
C ARG A 265 -7.81 -13.11 4.91
N THR A 266 -6.69 -12.39 4.85
CA THR A 266 -6.03 -12.07 3.58
C THR A 266 -5.62 -13.35 2.85
N PHE A 267 -5.02 -14.30 3.57
CA PHE A 267 -4.58 -15.58 3.02
C PHE A 267 -5.74 -16.40 2.44
N VAL A 268 -6.81 -16.64 3.20
CA VAL A 268 -7.95 -17.46 2.73
C VAL A 268 -8.64 -16.81 1.53
N LEU A 269 -8.88 -15.50 1.56
CA LEU A 269 -9.53 -14.78 0.48
C LEU A 269 -8.67 -14.77 -0.78
N ARG A 270 -7.35 -14.59 -0.63
CA ARG A 270 -6.39 -14.69 -1.71
C ARG A 270 -6.38 -16.09 -2.32
N ALA A 271 -6.37 -17.14 -1.50
CA ALA A 271 -6.39 -18.52 -1.97
C ALA A 271 -7.68 -18.85 -2.72
N MET A 272 -8.84 -18.36 -2.27
CA MET A 272 -10.12 -18.53 -2.96
C MET A 272 -10.18 -17.80 -4.30
N ARG A 273 -9.57 -16.61 -4.37
CA ARG A 273 -9.43 -15.86 -5.63
C ARG A 273 -8.53 -16.59 -6.62
N ASP A 274 -7.39 -17.09 -6.16
CA ASP A 274 -6.40 -17.76 -7.00
C ASP A 274 -6.83 -19.19 -7.39
N LYS A 275 -7.69 -19.84 -6.59
CA LYS A 275 -8.33 -21.12 -6.89
C LYS A 275 -9.86 -20.99 -6.80
N PRO A 276 -10.52 -20.57 -7.89
CA PRO A 276 -11.98 -20.50 -7.95
C PRO A 276 -12.61 -21.84 -7.56
N GLY A 277 -13.57 -21.80 -6.64
CA GLY A 277 -14.24 -22.99 -6.10
C GLY A 277 -13.70 -23.49 -4.76
N LEU A 278 -12.52 -23.05 -4.30
CA LEU A 278 -12.08 -23.28 -2.91
C LEU A 278 -13.09 -22.66 -1.93
N GLY A 279 -13.42 -23.38 -0.85
CA GLY A 279 -14.47 -22.97 0.09
C GLY A 279 -15.87 -23.40 -0.31
N THR A 280 -15.99 -24.34 -1.26
CA THR A 280 -17.25 -25.00 -1.65
C THR A 280 -17.21 -26.50 -1.30
N PRO A 281 -18.35 -27.22 -1.29
CA PRO A 281 -18.35 -28.67 -1.10
C PRO A 281 -17.46 -29.46 -2.08
N ALA A 282 -17.26 -28.95 -3.30
CA ALA A 282 -16.40 -29.58 -4.30
C ALA A 282 -14.90 -29.35 -4.05
N ALA A 283 -14.54 -28.29 -3.33
CA ALA A 283 -13.17 -28.01 -2.90
C ALA A 283 -13.17 -27.37 -1.50
N PRO A 284 -13.33 -28.18 -0.44
CA PRO A 284 -13.38 -27.67 0.93
C PRO A 284 -12.06 -27.02 1.35
N ILE A 285 -12.13 -26.01 2.21
CA ILE A 285 -10.94 -25.46 2.88
C ILE A 285 -10.35 -26.51 3.84
N PRO A 286 -9.07 -26.88 3.68
CA PRO A 286 -8.41 -27.84 4.55
C PRO A 286 -8.07 -27.25 5.92
N ASN A 287 -8.07 -28.09 6.95
CA ASN A 287 -7.51 -27.80 8.27
C ASN A 287 -6.11 -28.43 8.36
N SER A 288 -5.06 -27.68 8.06
CA SER A 288 -3.69 -28.22 8.03
C SER A 288 -2.62 -27.15 8.13
N GLU A 289 -1.42 -27.54 8.55
CA GLU A 289 -0.23 -26.67 8.58
C GLU A 289 0.20 -26.18 7.18
N THR A 290 -0.25 -26.86 6.12
CA THR A 290 0.03 -26.45 4.72
C THR A 290 -0.95 -25.40 4.19
N PHE A 291 -2.01 -25.09 4.93
CA PHE A 291 -2.98 -24.05 4.59
C PHE A 291 -3.14 -23.11 5.78
N GLN A 292 -4.06 -23.43 6.69
CA GLN A 292 -4.28 -22.78 7.98
C GLN A 292 -4.83 -23.84 8.93
N VAL A 293 -4.34 -23.83 10.18
CA VAL A 293 -4.95 -24.64 11.23
C VAL A 293 -6.06 -23.83 11.87
N TYR A 294 -7.21 -24.46 12.11
CA TYR A 294 -8.27 -23.89 12.92
C TYR A 294 -8.71 -24.84 14.04
N ALA A 295 -9.00 -24.26 15.20
CA ALA A 295 -9.39 -25.00 16.40
C ALA A 295 -10.86 -25.47 16.34
N PRO A 296 -11.27 -26.49 17.12
CA PRO A 296 -12.67 -26.91 17.21
C PRO A 296 -13.63 -25.81 17.70
N GLY A 297 -13.12 -24.82 18.45
CA GLY A 297 -13.86 -23.67 18.93
C GLY A 297 -12.98 -22.43 19.02
N SER A 298 -13.59 -21.27 19.23
CA SER A 298 -12.89 -19.99 19.31
C SER A 298 -12.68 -19.54 20.75
N ALA A 299 -11.46 -19.13 21.10
CA ALA A 299 -11.21 -18.42 22.35
C ALA A 299 -11.86 -17.01 22.31
N PRO A 300 -12.40 -16.48 23.44
CA PRO A 300 -13.04 -15.17 23.46
C PRO A 300 -12.14 -14.02 22.96
N ALA A 301 -10.85 -14.04 23.29
CA ALA A 301 -9.90 -13.03 22.82
C ALA A 301 -9.69 -13.08 21.30
N ALA A 302 -9.65 -14.29 20.72
CA ALA A 302 -9.53 -14.48 19.28
C ALA A 302 -10.79 -13.99 18.54
N ALA A 303 -11.98 -14.28 19.07
CA ALA A 303 -13.24 -13.76 18.54
C ALA A 303 -13.30 -12.22 18.59
N ALA A 304 -12.88 -11.63 19.72
CA ALA A 304 -12.81 -10.17 19.86
C ALA A 304 -11.84 -9.53 18.86
N ALA A 305 -10.66 -10.14 18.64
CA ALA A 305 -9.68 -9.65 17.67
C ALA A 305 -10.16 -9.77 16.22
N ALA A 306 -10.78 -10.89 15.86
CA ALA A 306 -11.38 -11.10 14.54
C ALA A 306 -12.48 -10.07 14.27
N ASN A 307 -13.37 -9.85 15.25
CA ASN A 307 -14.44 -8.85 15.15
C ASN A 307 -13.90 -7.41 15.05
N ALA A 308 -12.88 -7.06 15.84
CA ALA A 308 -12.25 -5.74 15.80
C ALA A 308 -11.56 -5.43 14.46
N THR A 309 -11.23 -6.45 13.68
CA THR A 309 -10.64 -6.36 12.34
C THR A 309 -11.55 -6.93 11.27
N ALA A 310 -12.85 -7.05 11.54
CA ALA A 310 -13.79 -7.67 10.61
C ALA A 310 -13.70 -7.00 9.25
N TRP A 311 -13.57 -7.81 8.19
CA TRP A 311 -13.44 -7.34 6.80
C TRP A 311 -12.20 -6.51 6.49
N GLN A 312 -11.21 -6.46 7.39
CA GLN A 312 -9.91 -5.85 7.10
C GLN A 312 -8.95 -6.89 6.53
N VAL A 313 -8.36 -6.55 5.39
CA VAL A 313 -7.33 -7.35 4.71
C VAL A 313 -6.06 -6.54 4.52
N ALA A 314 -4.92 -7.23 4.37
CA ALA A 314 -3.65 -6.62 4.04
C ALA A 314 -3.49 -6.53 2.52
N THR A 315 -3.17 -5.34 2.01
CA THR A 315 -2.97 -5.10 0.58
C THR A 315 -1.64 -4.41 0.28
N TYR A 316 -1.12 -4.66 -0.91
CA TYR A 316 -0.03 -3.90 -1.52
C TYR A 316 -0.45 -3.50 -2.93
N GLN A 317 -0.35 -2.22 -3.26
CA GLN A 317 -0.83 -1.68 -4.54
C GLN A 317 -2.25 -2.13 -4.86
N ASN A 318 -3.18 -2.08 -3.89
CA ASN A 318 -4.56 -2.54 -4.04
C ASN A 318 -4.73 -4.01 -4.49
N GLU A 319 -3.76 -4.88 -4.21
CA GLU A 319 -3.94 -6.33 -4.32
C GLU A 319 -3.78 -6.99 -2.95
N LEU A 320 -4.58 -8.03 -2.68
CA LEU A 320 -4.36 -8.90 -1.53
C LEU A 320 -2.92 -9.41 -1.55
N ILE A 321 -2.16 -9.19 -0.49
CA ILE A 321 -0.86 -9.85 -0.31
C ILE A 321 -1.09 -11.35 -0.07
N LEU A 322 -0.04 -12.15 -0.04
CA LEU A 322 -0.20 -13.57 0.29
C LEU A 322 -0.69 -13.79 1.73
N GLY A 323 -0.31 -12.92 2.68
CA GLY A 323 -0.71 -13.06 4.08
C GLY A 323 -0.07 -14.27 4.78
N SER A 324 1.07 -14.75 4.28
CA SER A 324 1.78 -15.92 4.84
C SER A 324 2.28 -15.66 6.26
N TYR A 325 2.09 -16.62 7.15
CA TYR A 325 2.62 -16.56 8.51
C TYR A 325 3.13 -17.93 8.96
N VAL A 326 4.06 -17.94 9.91
CA VAL A 326 4.61 -19.14 10.55
C VAL A 326 4.90 -18.85 12.02
N ALA A 327 5.21 -19.88 12.81
CA ALA A 327 5.57 -19.72 14.22
C ALA A 327 6.72 -18.71 14.42
N GLY A 328 7.80 -18.88 13.65
CA GLY A 328 9.06 -18.14 13.81
C GLY A 328 9.74 -18.41 15.15
N ALA A 329 10.90 -17.79 15.35
CA ALA A 329 11.66 -17.90 16.59
C ALA A 329 10.95 -17.19 17.75
N LEU A 330 11.21 -17.66 18.98
CA LEU A 330 10.90 -16.97 20.22
C LEU A 330 11.84 -15.78 20.37
N TRP A 331 11.28 -14.59 20.63
CA TRP A 331 12.05 -13.36 20.75
C TRP A 331 12.46 -13.10 22.19
N SER A 332 13.71 -12.70 22.39
CA SER A 332 14.22 -12.44 23.74
C SER A 332 13.54 -11.22 24.37
N GLU A 333 13.28 -11.28 25.68
CA GLU A 333 12.73 -10.13 26.40
C GLU A 333 13.75 -8.99 26.61
N ALA A 334 15.04 -9.25 26.39
CA ALA A 334 16.13 -8.30 26.53
C ALA A 334 16.17 -7.30 25.36
N GLY A 335 15.22 -6.36 25.36
CA GLY A 335 15.26 -5.09 24.61
C GLY A 335 15.15 -5.18 23.09
N THR A 336 16.15 -5.76 22.43
CA THR A 336 16.35 -5.67 20.97
C THR A 336 15.49 -6.71 20.23
N PRO A 337 14.85 -6.34 19.10
CA PRO A 337 14.06 -7.26 18.27
C PRO A 337 14.96 -8.27 17.55
N VAL A 338 15.44 -9.27 18.28
CA VAL A 338 16.28 -10.35 17.76
C VAL A 338 15.57 -11.69 17.94
N PRO A 339 15.31 -12.43 16.85
CA PRO A 339 14.83 -13.81 16.95
C PRO A 339 15.82 -14.67 17.74
N GLY A 340 15.33 -15.37 18.75
CA GLY A 340 16.09 -16.27 19.61
C GLY A 340 15.92 -17.72 19.17
N THR A 341 15.55 -18.61 20.11
CA THR A 341 15.34 -20.03 19.81
C THR A 341 14.19 -20.22 18.84
N ASP A 342 14.36 -21.06 17.81
CA ASP A 342 13.32 -21.44 16.85
C ASP A 342 12.94 -22.93 17.02
N PRO A 343 11.99 -23.26 17.92
CA PRO A 343 11.63 -24.65 18.20
C PRO A 343 10.99 -25.37 17.01
N LYS A 344 10.48 -24.61 16.02
CA LYS A 344 9.74 -25.15 14.89
C LYS A 344 10.56 -25.14 13.59
N GLY A 345 11.75 -24.53 13.58
CA GLY A 345 12.59 -24.43 12.38
C GLY A 345 11.96 -23.59 11.26
N THR A 346 11.03 -22.69 11.61
CA THR A 346 10.25 -21.89 10.66
C THR A 346 10.75 -20.46 10.50
N GLU A 347 11.68 -20.01 11.34
CA GLU A 347 12.25 -18.65 11.31
C GLU A 347 12.88 -18.31 9.95
N ARG A 348 13.44 -19.31 9.26
CA ARG A 348 14.01 -19.14 7.91
C ARG A 348 13.02 -18.63 6.84
N TRP A 349 11.71 -18.71 7.12
CA TRP A 349 10.66 -18.21 6.22
C TRP A 349 10.23 -16.79 6.58
N VAL A 350 10.45 -16.36 7.82
CA VAL A 350 10.09 -15.04 8.33
C VAL A 350 10.90 -13.97 7.63
N THR A 351 10.27 -12.82 7.35
CA THR A 351 10.93 -11.68 6.70
C THR A 351 10.82 -10.43 7.56
N TYR A 352 11.86 -9.59 7.53
CA TYR A 352 11.93 -8.37 8.32
C TYR A 352 11.94 -7.16 7.41
N ASN A 353 10.74 -6.68 7.10
CA ASN A 353 10.47 -5.65 6.11
C ASN A 353 10.11 -4.28 6.72
N ALA A 354 10.37 -4.09 8.01
CA ALA A 354 10.27 -2.77 8.63
C ALA A 354 11.06 -1.74 7.81
N ARG A 355 10.39 -0.64 7.43
CA ARG A 355 10.95 0.45 6.61
C ARG A 355 11.39 0.04 5.19
N LYS A 356 11.05 -1.15 4.71
CA LYS A 356 11.25 -1.56 3.31
C LYS A 356 9.97 -1.33 2.51
N TRP A 357 10.10 -0.93 1.25
CA TRP A 357 8.99 -0.66 0.33
C TRP A 357 9.37 -1.04 -1.10
N GLY A 358 8.38 -1.17 -1.98
CA GLY A 358 8.56 -1.52 -3.38
C GLY A 358 9.35 -2.83 -3.53
N ASP A 359 10.35 -2.79 -4.39
CA ASP A 359 11.26 -3.91 -4.65
C ASP A 359 12.29 -4.16 -3.54
N ARG A 360 12.39 -3.28 -2.53
CA ARG A 360 13.27 -3.49 -1.38
C ARG A 360 12.69 -4.46 -0.36
N VAL A 361 11.41 -4.79 -0.46
CA VAL A 361 10.79 -5.77 0.42
C VAL A 361 11.32 -7.17 0.11
N GLU A 362 11.81 -7.83 1.16
CA GLU A 362 12.22 -9.21 1.12
C GLU A 362 10.98 -10.10 1.04
N ARG A 363 10.95 -10.92 -0.01
CA ARG A 363 9.89 -11.88 -0.24
C ARG A 363 10.21 -13.16 0.53
N THR A 364 9.19 -13.82 1.06
CA THR A 364 9.41 -15.09 1.74
C THR A 364 9.69 -16.18 0.70
N LYS A 365 10.64 -17.07 1.00
CA LYS A 365 10.91 -18.26 0.18
C LYS A 365 9.86 -19.37 0.36
N LEU A 366 8.88 -19.17 1.25
CA LEU A 366 7.79 -20.12 1.49
C LEU A 366 6.81 -20.19 0.29
N ALA A 367 6.76 -19.14 -0.52
CA ALA A 367 5.85 -19.02 -1.65
C ALA A 367 6.58 -18.58 -2.91
N ALA A 368 5.94 -18.73 -4.07
CA ALA A 368 6.49 -18.31 -5.35
C ALA A 368 6.80 -16.79 -5.37
N GLU A 369 7.81 -16.43 -6.15
CA GLU A 369 8.18 -15.03 -6.41
C GLU A 369 7.03 -14.31 -7.13
N SER A 370 6.44 -13.32 -6.47
CA SER A 370 5.40 -12.47 -7.04
C SER A 370 5.37 -11.13 -6.31
N LYS A 371 4.76 -10.10 -6.91
CA LYS A 371 4.57 -8.80 -6.25
C LYS A 371 3.70 -8.90 -4.99
N ALA A 372 2.79 -9.87 -4.94
CA ALA A 372 1.93 -10.14 -3.79
C ALA A 372 2.65 -10.88 -2.66
N ASN A 373 3.77 -11.55 -2.95
CA ASN A 373 4.64 -12.10 -1.93
C ASN A 373 5.40 -10.93 -1.28
N ARG A 374 4.81 -10.42 -0.21
CA ARG A 374 5.32 -9.29 0.56
C ARG A 374 6.14 -9.73 1.78
N GLY A 375 6.30 -11.03 2.00
CA GLY A 375 6.99 -11.56 3.16
C GLY A 375 6.17 -12.59 3.94
N CYS A 376 6.63 -12.94 5.13
CA CYS A 376 6.00 -13.88 6.04
C CYS A 376 6.08 -13.37 7.49
N MET A 377 4.94 -13.34 8.18
CA MET A 377 4.86 -12.91 9.58
C MET A 377 5.28 -14.02 10.55
N SER A 378 6.01 -13.64 11.61
CA SER A 378 6.29 -14.50 12.77
C SER A 378 5.19 -14.34 13.81
N GLN A 379 4.54 -15.43 14.21
CA GLN A 379 3.54 -15.44 15.29
C GLN A 379 4.16 -15.05 16.63
N ASN A 380 5.33 -15.61 16.94
CA ASN A 380 6.09 -15.31 18.15
C ASN A 380 6.62 -13.86 18.15
N GLY A 381 7.10 -13.38 17.00
CA GLY A 381 7.52 -11.99 16.83
C GLY A 381 6.36 -11.00 16.99
N ALA A 382 5.21 -11.29 16.36
CA ALA A 382 3.99 -10.49 16.51
C ALA A 382 3.55 -10.38 17.99
N ARG A 383 3.58 -11.51 18.72
CA ARG A 383 3.29 -11.53 20.17
C ARG A 383 4.24 -10.63 20.95
N TRP A 384 5.54 -10.72 20.70
CA TRP A 384 6.56 -9.89 21.37
C TRP A 384 6.35 -8.40 21.09
N MET A 385 6.01 -8.06 19.83
CA MET A 385 5.78 -6.68 19.39
C MET A 385 4.53 -6.09 20.03
N ALA A 386 3.43 -6.84 20.10
CA ALA A 386 2.22 -6.40 20.78
C ALA A 386 2.49 -6.09 22.27
N GLY A 387 3.31 -6.90 22.94
CA GLY A 387 3.77 -6.64 24.32
C GLY A 387 4.60 -5.35 24.49
N ARG A 388 5.02 -4.71 23.39
CA ARG A 388 5.80 -3.46 23.35
C ARG A 388 5.04 -2.30 22.71
N GLY A 389 3.71 -2.43 22.61
CA GLY A 389 2.84 -1.34 22.15
C GLY A 389 2.80 -1.13 20.64
N TYR A 390 3.30 -2.08 19.85
CA TYR A 390 3.03 -2.06 18.41
C TYR A 390 1.56 -2.38 18.16
N ASP A 391 0.92 -1.59 17.30
CA ASP A 391 -0.43 -1.84 16.82
C ASP A 391 -0.46 -2.91 15.71
N CYS A 392 -1.65 -3.37 15.37
CA CYS A 392 -1.88 -4.34 14.31
C CYS A 392 -1.16 -3.98 12.99
N LEU A 393 -1.26 -2.73 12.52
CA LEU A 393 -0.66 -2.32 11.26
C LEU A 393 0.87 -2.24 11.34
N GLY A 394 1.42 -1.76 12.47
CA GLY A 394 2.85 -1.74 12.73
C GLY A 394 3.47 -3.14 12.76
N ILE A 395 2.76 -4.14 13.31
CA ILE A 395 3.15 -5.55 13.23
C ILE A 395 3.16 -6.01 11.77
N LEU A 396 2.05 -5.84 11.04
CA LEU A 396 1.94 -6.28 9.64
C LEU A 396 3.03 -5.64 8.76
N ARG A 397 3.27 -4.34 8.89
CA ARG A 397 4.30 -3.61 8.13
C ARG A 397 5.72 -4.06 8.47
N THR A 398 5.95 -4.54 9.68
CA THR A 398 7.26 -5.06 10.09
C THR A 398 7.61 -6.34 9.34
N PHE A 399 6.62 -7.19 9.05
CA PHE A 399 6.86 -8.45 8.35
C PHE A 399 6.62 -8.38 6.84
N TYR A 400 5.65 -7.58 6.40
CA TYR A 400 5.22 -7.52 5.00
C TYR A 400 5.67 -6.25 4.24
N GLY A 401 6.26 -5.27 4.91
CA GLY A 401 6.70 -4.03 4.27
C GLY A 401 5.94 -2.79 4.72
N ALA A 402 6.65 -1.66 4.75
CA ALA A 402 6.13 -0.37 5.19
C ALA A 402 4.99 0.17 4.29
N ASP A 403 4.89 -0.35 3.07
CA ASP A 403 3.90 -0.02 2.05
C ASP A 403 2.71 -1.01 2.02
N VAL A 404 2.60 -1.91 2.99
CA VAL A 404 1.38 -2.68 3.21
C VAL A 404 0.34 -1.82 3.94
N GLU A 405 -0.91 -2.03 3.54
CA GLU A 405 -2.06 -1.28 3.98
C GLU A 405 -3.12 -2.22 4.55
N LEU A 406 -3.93 -1.72 5.47
CA LEU A 406 -5.20 -2.34 5.80
C LEU A 406 -6.26 -1.76 4.86
N TYR A 407 -7.03 -2.63 4.22
CA TYR A 407 -8.17 -2.25 3.40
C TYR A 407 -9.45 -2.78 4.03
N ASP A 408 -10.46 -1.93 4.25
CA ASP A 408 -11.76 -2.35 4.77
C ASP A 408 -12.69 -2.65 3.59
N LEU A 409 -12.98 -3.93 3.39
CA LEU A 409 -13.80 -4.40 2.28
C LEU A 409 -15.23 -3.85 2.33
N ARG A 410 -15.75 -3.48 3.52
CA ARG A 410 -17.10 -2.89 3.66
C ARG A 410 -17.15 -1.45 3.17
N ALA A 411 -16.08 -0.69 3.45
CA ALA A 411 -15.98 0.71 3.07
C ALA A 411 -15.48 0.89 1.63
N ASP A 412 -14.99 -0.18 1.00
CA ASP A 412 -14.32 -0.14 -0.31
C ASP A 412 -13.14 0.86 -0.30
N ALA A 413 -12.50 1.03 0.86
CA ALA A 413 -11.51 2.07 1.11
C ALA A 413 -10.36 1.59 2.02
N PRO A 414 -9.17 2.20 1.93
CA PRO A 414 -8.11 1.99 2.91
C PRO A 414 -8.61 2.31 4.33
N TRP A 415 -8.23 1.48 5.30
CA TRP A 415 -8.58 1.71 6.69
C TRP A 415 -7.78 2.88 7.25
N THR A 416 -8.48 3.83 7.86
CA THR A 416 -7.88 4.95 8.58
C THR A 416 -8.05 4.74 10.08
N ALA A 417 -6.95 4.87 10.84
CA ALA A 417 -7.00 4.82 12.29
C ALA A 417 -7.88 5.97 12.80
N GLY A 418 -9.11 5.65 13.24
CA GLY A 418 -10.11 6.62 13.67
C GLY A 418 -11.53 6.39 13.12
N ALA A 419 -11.70 5.52 12.11
CA ALA A 419 -13.04 5.10 11.68
C ALA A 419 -13.67 4.20 12.75
N ALA A 420 -14.59 4.76 13.54
CA ALA A 420 -15.33 4.01 14.56
C ALA A 420 -16.03 2.80 13.92
N SER A 421 -15.76 1.60 14.45
CA SER A 421 -16.56 0.42 14.08
C SER A 421 -18.02 0.64 14.51
N PRO A 422 -19.02 0.28 13.69
CA PRO A 422 -20.39 0.21 14.17
C PRO A 422 -20.44 -0.82 15.30
N SER A 423 -20.81 -0.37 16.51
CA SER A 423 -20.80 -1.19 17.72
C SER A 423 -21.73 -2.40 17.55
N ALA A 424 -21.17 -3.60 17.70
CA ALA A 424 -21.97 -4.81 17.88
C ALA A 424 -22.84 -4.69 19.14
N PRO A 425 -24.08 -5.23 19.15
CA PRO A 425 -24.95 -5.19 20.31
C PRO A 425 -24.28 -5.93 21.49
N ALA A 426 -24.29 -5.28 22.66
CA ALA A 426 -23.66 -5.81 23.87
C ALA A 426 -24.32 -7.13 24.30
N PRO A 427 -23.54 -8.16 24.66
CA PRO A 427 -24.09 -9.34 25.32
C PRO A 427 -24.59 -8.96 26.72
N GLY A 428 -25.81 -9.39 27.05
CA GLY A 428 -26.42 -9.21 28.36
C GLY A 428 -25.63 -9.92 29.47
N PRO A 429 -25.84 -9.52 30.75
CA PRO A 429 -25.02 -10.00 31.84
C PRO A 429 -25.37 -11.45 32.19
N ASP A 430 -24.42 -12.37 32.04
CA ASP A 430 -24.55 -13.72 32.59
C ASP A 430 -23.64 -13.91 33.80
N ARG A 431 -24.22 -14.54 34.83
CA ARG A 431 -23.67 -14.71 36.17
C ARG A 431 -22.92 -16.04 36.26
N GLY A 432 -21.62 -15.96 36.57
CA GLY A 432 -20.88 -16.89 37.43
C GLY A 432 -20.73 -18.37 37.00
N ARG A 433 -19.48 -18.86 36.97
CA ARG A 433 -18.91 -19.80 37.97
C ARG A 433 -17.68 -20.57 37.43
N ALA A 434 -16.62 -20.53 38.24
CA ALA A 434 -15.50 -21.45 38.53
C ALA A 434 -14.90 -22.41 37.48
N ASP A 435 -13.57 -22.29 37.37
CA ASP A 435 -12.49 -23.31 37.32
C ASP A 435 -12.77 -24.71 36.77
N SER A 436 -11.94 -25.11 35.79
CA SER A 436 -11.28 -26.42 35.72
C SER A 436 -10.12 -26.37 34.72
N GLY A 437 -8.95 -26.88 35.14
CA GLY A 437 -7.71 -26.88 34.36
C GLY A 437 -7.75 -27.76 33.11
N ALA A 438 -6.90 -27.43 32.13
CA ALA A 438 -6.69 -28.23 30.94
C ALA A 438 -5.21 -28.60 30.78
N LEU A 439 -4.99 -29.91 30.71
CA LEU A 439 -3.73 -30.57 30.38
C LEU A 439 -3.19 -30.15 29.01
N VAL A 440 -1.87 -30.00 28.94
CA VAL A 440 -1.09 -29.87 27.70
C VAL A 440 -0.94 -31.24 27.05
N PHE A 441 -1.45 -31.40 25.83
CA PHE A 441 -1.09 -32.53 24.96
C PHE A 441 -0.03 -32.07 23.94
N LEU A 442 1.17 -32.63 24.07
CA LEU A 442 2.22 -32.60 23.05
C LEU A 442 1.97 -33.74 22.06
N ALA A 443 1.58 -33.42 20.83
CA ALA A 443 1.67 -34.36 19.72
C ALA A 443 2.80 -33.90 18.79
N GLY A 444 3.82 -34.73 18.69
CA GLY A 444 4.87 -34.60 17.68
C GLY A 444 4.60 -35.45 16.44
N VAL A 445 5.40 -35.15 15.43
CA VAL A 445 5.98 -36.01 14.38
C VAL A 445 5.54 -35.67 12.95
N GLY A 446 6.55 -35.35 12.12
CA GLY A 446 6.68 -35.86 10.75
C GLY A 446 6.31 -34.91 9.61
N ALA A 447 7.24 -34.04 9.19
CA ALA A 447 7.12 -33.28 7.95
C ALA A 447 7.39 -34.15 6.72
N ALA A 448 6.37 -34.38 5.90
CA ALA A 448 6.51 -34.84 4.52
C ALA A 448 6.16 -33.68 3.58
N TRP A 449 7.11 -33.33 2.72
CA TRP A 449 7.06 -32.19 1.81
C TRP A 449 6.35 -32.55 0.50
N TRP A 450 5.39 -31.73 0.07
CA TRP A 450 4.91 -31.70 -1.31
C TRP A 450 4.94 -30.27 -1.86
N PHE A 451 5.61 -30.11 -3.00
CA PHE A 451 5.73 -28.87 -3.75
C PHE A 451 4.42 -28.56 -4.50
N TRP A 452 3.95 -27.31 -4.38
CA TRP A 452 2.90 -26.75 -5.21
C TRP A 452 3.48 -26.37 -6.58
N ASN A 453 3.41 -27.28 -7.55
CA ASN A 453 3.65 -26.98 -8.96
C ASN A 453 2.31 -26.98 -9.70
N GLY A 454 1.97 -25.84 -10.29
CA GLY A 454 0.83 -25.71 -11.18
C GLY A 454 1.01 -26.62 -12.39
N ARG A 455 0.25 -27.71 -12.44
CA ARG A 455 -0.20 -28.33 -13.68
C ARG A 455 -1.67 -28.68 -13.55
N SER A 456 -2.39 -28.27 -14.58
CA SER A 456 -3.79 -28.51 -14.88
C SER A 456 -4.16 -29.99 -14.70
N ILE A 457 -5.33 -30.20 -14.10
CA ILE A 457 -6.23 -31.32 -14.43
C ILE A 457 -7.55 -30.68 -14.80
#